data_AF-A0A3N5MS15-F1
#
_entry.id   AF-A0A3N5MS15-F1
#
_cell.length_a   1.000
_cell.length_b   1.000
_cell.length_c   1.000
_cell.angle_alpha   90.00
_cell.angle_beta   90.00
_cell.angle_gamma   90.00
#
_symmetry.space_group_name_H-M   'P 1'
#
loop_
_entity.id
_entity.type
_entity.pdbx_description
1 polymer ?
#
loop_
_entity_poly.entity_id
_entity_poly.type
_entity_poly.pdbx_seq_one_letter_code
_entity_poly.pdbx_strand_id
1 'polypeptide(L)' 'MKFYRLHLSETGEGSHGYRFFTTKRDALAVARDWKRNESDEAGCYDTEIDVIRIAPTKASILAALNRYAKHNDNG' A
#
# COMPACT_ATOMS: atom_id res chain seq x y z
N MET A 1 -9.96 -0.82 13.88
CA MET A 1 -9.17 0.16 13.10
C MET A 1 -9.08 -0.31 11.65
N LYS A 2 -9.08 0.61 10.69
CA LYS A 2 -8.95 0.32 9.25
C LYS A 2 -7.74 1.08 8.72
N PHE A 3 -6.92 0.38 7.94
CA PHE A 3 -5.81 0.95 7.19
C PHE A 3 -5.98 0.57 5.73
N TYR A 4 -5.49 1.42 4.84
CA TYR A 4 -5.54 1.25 3.40
C TYR A 4 -4.11 1.17 2.91
N ARG A 5 -3.71 0.01 2.39
CA ARG A 5 -2.38 -0.19 1.81
C ARG A 5 -2.50 -0.02 0.31
N LEU A 6 -1.85 0.99 -0.23
CA LEU A 6 -1.71 1.24 -1.66
C LEU A 6 -0.41 0.59 -2.11
N HIS A 7 -0.47 -0.26 -3.12
CA HIS A 7 0.70 -0.85 -3.78
C HIS A 7 0.88 -0.28 -5.16
N LEU A 8 2.14 -0.23 -5.57
CA LEU A 8 2.55 0.03 -6.93
C LEU A 8 3.27 -1.19 -7.47
N SER A 9 2.80 -1.72 -8.59
CA SER A 9 3.41 -2.84 -9.30
C SER A 9 3.59 -2.47 -10.77
N GLU A 10 4.74 -2.79 -11.35
CA GLU A 10 4.93 -2.68 -12.79
C GLU A 10 4.44 -3.97 -13.46
N THR A 11 3.70 -3.85 -14.57
CA THR A 11 3.14 -4.98 -15.28
C THR A 11 4.26 -5.86 -15.82
N GLY A 12 4.49 -7.01 -15.17
CA GLY A 12 5.54 -7.97 -15.55
C GLY A 12 6.80 -7.91 -14.70
N GLU A 13 6.94 -6.90 -13.83
CA GLU A 13 7.99 -6.84 -12.79
C GLU A 13 7.38 -6.87 -11.38
N GLY A 14 8.24 -6.93 -10.36
CA GLY A 14 7.85 -7.05 -8.96
C GLY A 14 7.14 -5.80 -8.41
N SER A 15 6.79 -5.83 -7.13
CA SER A 15 6.26 -4.65 -6.43
C SER A 15 7.32 -3.55 -6.32
N HIS A 16 7.02 -2.33 -6.77
CA HIS A 16 7.90 -1.15 -6.69
C HIS A 16 7.76 -0.38 -5.37
N GLY A 17 6.73 -0.69 -4.58
CA GLY A 17 6.60 -0.16 -3.23
C GLY A 17 5.17 -0.13 -2.73
N TYR A 18 5.01 0.27 -1.47
CA TYR A 18 3.71 0.44 -0.84
C TYR A 18 3.65 1.67 0.06
N ARG A 19 2.45 2.20 0.25
CA ARG A 19 2.12 3.25 1.23
C ARG A 19 0.90 2.89 2.05
N PHE A 20 0.87 3.30 3.32
CA PHE A 20 -0.27 3.10 4.21
C PHE A 20 -1.02 4.40 4.48
N PHE A 21 -2.34 4.31 4.51
CA PHE A 21 -3.25 5.42 4.82
C PHE A 21 -4.28 5.01 5.87
N THR A 22 -4.75 5.96 6.65
CA THR A 22 -5.84 5.75 7.63
C THR A 22 -7.22 5.98 7.01
N THR A 23 -7.29 6.59 5.82
CA THR A 23 -8.55 6.86 5.10
C THR A 23 -8.51 6.35 3.66
N LYS A 24 -9.67 5.91 3.15
CA LYS A 24 -9.82 5.48 1.74
C LYS A 24 -9.59 6.65 0.78
N ARG A 25 -10.02 7.85 1.18
CA ARG A 25 -9.97 9.06 0.35
C ARG A 25 -8.53 9.42 0.01
N ASP A 26 -7.65 9.38 1.00
CA ASP A 26 -6.24 9.77 0.81
C ASP A 26 -5.50 8.71 -0.02
N ALA A 27 -5.77 7.41 0.22
CA ALA A 27 -5.26 6.33 -0.63
C ALA A 27 -5.67 6.49 -2.10
N LEU A 28 -6.93 6.82 -2.36
CA LEU A 28 -7.44 7.07 -3.72
C LEU A 28 -6.83 8.32 -4.36
N ALA A 29 -6.53 9.36 -3.57
CA ALA A 29 -5.90 10.57 -4.09
C ALA A 29 -4.49 10.26 -4.59
N VAL A 30 -3.70 9.51 -3.82
CA VAL A 30 -2.35 9.09 -4.23
C VAL A 30 -2.38 8.11 -5.39
N ALA A 31 -3.29 7.14 -5.41
CA ALA A 31 -3.44 6.22 -6.54
C ALA A 31 -3.69 6.94 -7.88
N ARG A 32 -4.50 8.01 -7.85
CA ARG A 32 -4.75 8.84 -9.04
C ARG A 32 -3.53 9.65 -9.47
N ASP A 33 -2.75 10.14 -8.51
CA ASP A 33 -1.53 10.89 -8.77
C ASP A 33 -0.47 10.01 -9.44
N TRP A 34 -0.27 8.80 -8.92
CA TRP A 34 0.62 7.80 -9.52
C TRP A 34 0.21 7.46 -10.95
N LYS A 35 -1.06 7.12 -11.16
CA LYS A 35 -1.60 6.83 -12.49
C LYS A 35 -1.42 7.99 -13.49
N ARG A 36 -1.44 9.25 -13.02
CA ARG A 36 -1.24 10.43 -13.88
C ARG A 36 0.23 10.64 -14.25
N ASN A 37 1.14 10.41 -13.30
CA ASN A 37 2.58 10.56 -13.56
C ASN A 37 3.10 9.41 -14.43
N GLU A 38 2.51 8.23 -14.30
CA GLU A 38 2.87 7.04 -15.09
C GLU A 38 2.32 7.07 -16.51
N SER A 39 1.27 7.85 -16.81
CA SER A 39 0.89 8.05 -18.22
C SER A 39 1.95 8.83 -19.02
N ASP A 40 2.87 9.50 -18.34
CA ASP A 40 3.98 10.23 -18.94
C ASP A 40 5.29 9.40 -19.00
N GLU A 41 5.41 8.31 -18.23
CA GLU A 41 6.57 7.41 -18.22
C GLU A 41 6.22 6.07 -18.89
N ALA A 42 7.12 5.52 -19.71
CA ALA A 42 6.84 4.36 -20.59
C ALA A 42 6.60 3.00 -19.88
N GLY A 43 6.36 2.99 -18.56
CA GLY A 43 6.08 1.78 -17.78
C GLY A 43 4.57 1.57 -17.61
N CYS A 44 4.12 0.32 -17.77
CA CYS A 44 2.76 -0.05 -17.39
C CYS A 44 2.75 -0.27 -15.88
N TYR A 45 2.25 0.69 -15.12
CA TYR A 45 2.17 0.58 -13.67
C TYR A 45 0.70 0.42 -13.24
N ASP A 46 0.48 -0.53 -12.34
CA ASP A 46 -0.81 -0.84 -11.74
C ASP A 46 -0.81 -0.47 -10.26
N THR A 47 -1.96 0.04 -9.80
CA THR A 47 -2.15 0.39 -8.39
C THR A 47 -3.26 -0.41 -7.75
N GLU A 48 -2.96 -1.06 -6.63
CA GLU A 48 -3.92 -1.86 -5.87
C GLU A 48 -4.10 -1.29 -4.46
N ILE A 49 -5.36 -1.21 -3.99
CA ILE A 49 -5.69 -0.75 -2.63
C ILE A 49 -6.27 -1.90 -1.82
N ASP A 50 -5.50 -2.38 -0.85
CA ASP A 50 -5.94 -3.34 0.16
C ASP A 50 -6.52 -2.65 1.39
N VAL A 51 -7.59 -3.23 1.95
CA VAL A 51 -8.14 -2.78 3.24
C VAL A 51 -7.70 -3.72 4.36
N ILE A 52 -6.83 -3.23 5.24
CA ILE A 52 -6.35 -3.97 6.41
C ILE A 52 -7.22 -3.58 7.61
N ARG A 53 -7.92 -4.56 8.17
CA ARG A 53 -8.75 -4.38 9.37
C ARG A 53 -8.04 -4.97 10.59
N ILE A 54 -7.79 -4.14 11.59
CA ILE A 54 -7.13 -4.53 12.84
C ILE A 54 -8.10 -4.27 13.99
N ALA A 55 -8.44 -5.31 14.76
CA ALA A 55 -9.20 -5.13 15.99
C ALA A 55 -8.36 -4.30 16.98
N PRO A 56 -8.95 -3.37 17.76
CA PRO A 56 -8.21 -2.51 18.67
C PRO A 56 -7.81 -3.24 19.96
N THR A 57 -7.24 -4.43 19.83
CA THR A 57 -6.74 -5.24 20.94
C THR A 57 -5.22 -5.31 20.85
N LYS A 58 -4.54 -5.42 22.00
CA LYS A 58 -3.09 -5.57 22.06
C LYS A 58 -2.60 -6.72 21.18
N ALA A 59 -3.29 -7.87 21.22
CA ALA A 59 -2.93 -9.04 20.44
C ALA A 59 -3.00 -8.80 18.92
N SER A 60 -4.08 -8.18 18.44
CA SER A 60 -4.25 -7.88 17.01
C SER A 60 -3.29 -6.80 16.51
N ILE A 61 -2.99 -5.80 17.34
CA ILE A 61 -1.99 -4.77 17.01
C ILE A 61 -0.59 -5.39 16.90
N LEU A 62 -0.20 -6.23 17.87
CA LEU A 62 1.10 -6.92 17.82
C LEU A 62 1.21 -7.87 16.61
N ALA A 63 0.14 -8.60 16.29
CA ALA A 63 0.10 -9.45 15.11
C ALA A 63 0.27 -8.63 13.81
N ALA A 64 -0.38 -7.46 13.72
CA ALA A 64 -0.24 -6.57 12.58
C ALA A 64 1.18 -5.99 12.48
N LEU A 65 1.78 -5.55 13.59
CA LEU A 65 3.16 -5.08 13.61
C LEU A 65 4.13 -6.17 13.14
N ASN A 66 3.99 -7.39 13.65
CA ASN A 66 4.84 -8.51 13.22
C ASN A 66 4.68 -8.87 11.74
N ARG A 67 3.46 -8.72 11.18
CA ARG A 67 3.15 -9.07 9.80
C ARG A 67 3.56 -7.98 8.80
N TYR A 68 3.35 -6.71 9.14
CA TYR A 68 3.48 -5.60 8.20
C TYR A 68 4.70 -4.71 8.45
N ALA A 69 5.31 -4.74 9.64
CA ALA A 69 6.54 -4.00 9.92
C ALA A 69 7.81 -4.80 9.57
N LYS A 70 7.74 -6.13 9.52
CA LYS A 70 8.83 -6.99 9.03
C LYS A 70 8.74 -7.10 7.50
N HIS A 71 9.41 -6.21 6.78
CA HIS A 71 9.78 -6.42 5.38
C HIS A 71 11.30 -6.59 5.31
N ASN A 72 11.80 -7.42 4.41
CA ASN A 72 13.24 -7.64 4.21
C ASN A 72 13.98 -6.36 3.73
N ASP A 73 13.23 -5.35 3.25
CA ASP A 73 13.77 -4.07 2.73
C ASP A 73 13.68 -2.92 3.75
N ASN A 74 13.29 -3.21 5.00
CA ASN A 74 13.35 -2.23 6.11
C ASN A 74 14.71 -2.28 6.84
N GLY A 75 15.73 -2.89 6.24
CA GLY A 75 17.10 -2.98 6.72
C GLY A 75 18.07 -2.40 5.70
#